data_AF-A0A8I0P7L4-F1
#
_entry.id   AF-A0A8I0P7L4-F1
#
_cell.length_a   1.000
_cell.length_b   1.000
_cell.length_c   1.000
_cell.angle_alpha   90.00
_cell.angle_beta   90.00
_cell.angle_gamma   90.00
#
_symmetry.space_group_name_H-M   'P 1'
#
loop_
_entity.id
_entity.type
_entity.pdbx_description
1 polymer ?
#
loop_
_entity_poly.entity_id
_entity_poly.type
_entity_poly.pdbx_seq_one_letter_code
_entity_poly.pdbx_strand_id
1 'polypeptide(L)' 'MAGRSRIARPTEVAAIRAAARSARRLPPVPSLMAALLVANERRDREGVQLAAHLVVRAAAPEVGEA' A
#
# COMPACT_ATOMS: atom_id res chain seq x y z
N MET A 1 -8.60 4.71 9.77
CA MET A 1 -9.82 4.84 10.60
C MET A 1 -10.54 3.50 10.65
N ALA A 2 -10.71 2.89 11.83
CA ALA A 2 -11.55 1.71 11.98
C ALA A 2 -12.96 2.16 12.36
N GLY A 3 -13.94 1.97 11.48
CA GLY A 3 -15.34 2.19 11.81
C GLY A 3 -15.79 1.20 12.90
N ARG A 4 -16.54 1.65 13.90
CA ARG A 4 -17.13 0.75 14.91
C ARG A 4 -18.27 -0.04 14.27
N SER A 5 -18.01 -1.30 13.92
CA SER A 5 -19.06 -2.27 13.60
C SER A 5 -19.85 -2.63 14.87
N ARG A 6 -21.18 -2.75 14.78
CA ARG A 6 -22.03 -3.26 15.88
C ARG A 6 -21.89 -4.76 16.09
N ILE A 7 -21.28 -5.47 15.14
CA ILE A 7 -21.00 -6.90 15.21
C ILE A 7 -19.53 -7.07 15.54
N ALA A 8 -19.22 -7.74 16.66
CA ALA A 8 -17.85 -8.06 17.04
C ALA A 8 -17.25 -9.06 16.04
N ARG A 9 -16.08 -8.73 15.49
CA ARG A 9 -15.32 -9.58 14.55
C ARG A 9 -13.89 -9.81 15.04
N PRO A 10 -13.70 -10.46 16.20
CA PRO A 10 -12.40 -10.56 16.86
C PRO A 10 -11.34 -11.25 15.98
N THR A 11 -11.75 -12.24 15.19
CA THR A 11 -10.87 -12.96 14.26
C THR A 11 -10.38 -12.08 13.11
N GLU A 12 -11.28 -11.31 12.50
CA GLU A 12 -10.92 -10.35 11.43
C GLU A 12 -10.00 -9.25 11.95
N VAL A 13 -10.30 -8.69 13.13
CA VAL A 13 -9.46 -7.67 13.76
C VAL A 13 -8.07 -8.23 14.08
N ALA A 14 -7.99 -9.45 14.60
CA ALA A 14 -6.71 -10.12 14.85
C ALA A 14 -5.93 -10.36 13.56
N ALA A 15 -6.60 -10.80 12.48
CA ALA A 15 -5.99 -11.00 11.17
C ALA A 15 -5.46 -9.69 10.57
N ILE A 16 -6.25 -8.62 10.60
CA ILE A 16 -5.83 -7.28 10.13
C ILE A 16 -4.62 -6.80 10.94
N ARG A 17 -4.65 -6.94 12.27
CA ARG A 17 -3.52 -6.58 13.14
C ARG A 17 -2.28 -7.44 12.88
N ALA A 18 -2.45 -8.73 12.56
CA ALA A 18 -1.33 -9.59 12.19
C ALA A 18 -0.71 -9.17 10.85
N ALA A 19 -1.54 -8.93 9.83
CA ALA A 19 -1.10 -8.48 8.52
C ALA A 19 -0.44 -7.09 8.56
N ALA A 20 -0.93 -6.19 9.41
CA ALA A 20 -0.36 -4.86 9.61
C ALA A 20 0.99 -4.88 10.33
N ARG A 21 1.37 -5.96 11.02
CA ARG A 21 2.65 -6.10 11.72
C ARG A 21 3.80 -6.57 10.84
N SER A 22 3.50 -7.07 9.64
CA SER A 22 4.54 -7.48 8.69
C SER A 22 4.76 -6.38 7.66
N ALA A 23 6.01 -5.95 7.48
CA ALA A 23 6.37 -5.07 6.37
C ALA A 23 5.91 -5.73 5.06
N ARG A 24 4.95 -5.09 4.39
CA ARG A 24 4.47 -5.59 3.09
C ARG A 24 5.64 -5.56 2.12
N ARG A 25 6.00 -6.72 1.58
CA ARG A 25 7.01 -6.80 0.52
C ARG A 25 6.52 -5.98 -0.67
N LEU A 26 7.29 -4.96 -1.01
CA LEU A 26 7.04 -4.14 -2.20
C LEU A 26 7.93 -4.62 -3.35
N PRO A 27 7.48 -4.49 -4.60
CA PRO A 27 8.36 -4.63 -5.76
C PRO A 27 9.54 -3.65 -5.65
N PRO A 28 10.69 -3.95 -6.27
CA PRO A 28 11.82 -3.04 -6.25
C PRO A 28 11.48 -1.72 -6.97
N VAL A 29 12.10 -0.63 -6.53
CA VAL A 29 11.83 0.73 -7.04
C VAL A 29 11.84 0.84 -8.57
N PRO A 30 12.79 0.23 -9.32
CA PRO A 30 12.77 0.28 -10.79
C PRO A 30 11.50 -0.29 -11.41
N SER A 31 10.95 -1.38 -10.85
CA SER A 31 9.70 -1.97 -11.33
C SER A 31 8.50 -1.06 -11.07
N LEU A 32 8.48 -0.38 -9.92
CA LEU A 32 7.41 0.57 -9.58
C LEU A 32 7.48 1.84 -10.45
N MET A 33 8.69 2.33 -10.74
CA MET A 33 8.90 3.46 -11.66
C MET A 33 8.48 3.11 -13.08
N ALA A 34 8.76 1.90 -13.57
CA ALA A 34 8.28 1.43 -14.87
C ALA A 34 6.74 1.40 -14.92
N ALA A 35 6.09 0.89 -13.86
CA ALA A 35 4.63 0.87 -13.76
C ALA A 35 4.03 2.29 -13.74
N LEU A 36 4.68 3.24 -13.06
CA LEU A 36 4.28 4.65 -13.03
C LEU A 36 4.29 5.27 -14.43
N LEU A 37 5.33 5.01 -15.22
CA LEU A 37 5.43 5.50 -16.59
C LEU A 37 4.32 4.94 -17.48
N VAL A 38 4.03 3.64 -17.38
CA VAL A 38 2.94 2.98 -18.11
C VAL A 38 1.57 3.55 -17.72
N ALA A 39 1.32 3.78 -16.43
CA ALA A 39 0.07 4.37 -15.96
C ALA A 39 -0.09 5.82 -16.47
N ASN A 40 1.00 6.59 -16.45
CA ASN A 40 1.01 7.96 -16.95
C ASN A 40 0.74 8.02 -18.46
N GLU A 41 1.38 7.15 -19.25
CA GLU A 41 1.16 7.04 -20.70
C GLU A 41 -0.31 6.72 -21.01
N ARG A 42 -0.94 5.85 -20.22
CA ARG A 42 -2.35 5.48 -20.35
C ARG A 42 -3.33 6.51 -19.78
N ARG A 43 -2.83 7.60 -19.18
CA ARG A 43 -3.62 8.60 -18.44
C ARG A 43 -4.48 7.98 -17.33
N ASP A 44 -4.01 6.88 -16.74
CA ASP A 44 -4.64 6.22 -15.60
C ASP A 44 -4.24 6.92 -14.29
N ARG A 45 -5.14 7.80 -13.82
CA ARG A 45 -4.89 8.59 -12.60
C ARG A 45 -4.72 7.71 -11.36
N GLU A 46 -5.52 6.66 -11.23
CA GLU A 46 -5.47 5.76 -10.08
C GLU A 46 -4.18 4.94 -10.10
N GLY A 47 -3.79 4.45 -11.27
CA GLY A 47 -2.52 3.76 -11.48
C GLY A 47 -1.31 4.64 -11.13
N VAL A 48 -1.33 5.91 -11.56
CA VAL A 48 -0.28 6.88 -11.22
C VAL A 48 -0.22 7.12 -9.71
N GLN A 49 -1.37 7.35 -9.07
CA GLN A 49 -1.44 7.62 -7.64
C GLN A 49 -0.95 6.42 -6.82
N LEU A 50 -1.37 5.21 -7.18
CA LEU A 50 -0.92 3.98 -6.52
C LEU A 50 0.58 3.78 -6.68
N ALA A 51 1.10 3.81 -7.92
CA ALA A 51 2.52 3.57 -8.18
C ALA A 51 3.41 4.60 -7.48
N ALA A 52 3.02 5.89 -7.48
CA ALA A 52 3.75 6.93 -6.78
C ALA A 52 3.84 6.68 -5.26
N HIS A 53 2.73 6.30 -4.61
CA HIS A 53 2.75 5.98 -3.18
C HIS A 53 3.61 4.74 -2.89
N LEU A 54 3.57 3.72 -3.74
CA LEU A 54 4.39 2.52 -3.57
C LEU A 54 5.88 2.82 -3.73
N VAL A 55 6.27 3.69 -4.68
CA VAL A 55 7.67 4.12 -4.86
C VAL A 55 8.18 4.80 -3.58
N VAL A 56 7.40 5.74 -3.03
CA VAL A 56 7.79 6.44 -1.80
C VAL A 56 7.95 5.46 -0.64
N ARG A 57 7.00 4.55 -0.44
CA ARG A 57 7.09 3.53 0.61
C ARG A 57 8.28 2.57 0.45
N ALA A 58 8.68 2.28 -0.79
CA ALA A 58 9.81 1.39 -1.08
C ALA A 58 11.17 2.09 -0.94
N ALA A 59 11.24 3.39 -1.27
CA ALA A 59 12.47 4.18 -1.22
C ALA A 59 12.74 4.83 0.14
N ALA A 60 11.67 5.17 0.88
CA ALA A 60 11.70 5.78 2.21
C ALA A 60 10.82 4.95 3.15
N PRO A 61 11.31 3.81 3.67
CA PRO A 61 10.51 2.87 4.48
C PRO A 61 9.96 3.47 5.78
N GLU A 62 10.54 4.57 6.26
CA GLU A 62 10.00 5.39 7.35
C GLU A 62 8.63 6.02 7.03
N VAL A 63 8.30 6.13 5.75
CA VAL A 63 6.99 6.61 5.28
C VAL A 63 6.03 5.42 5.21
N GLY A 64 5.25 5.21 6.26
CA GLY A 64 4.08 4.32 6.25
C GLY A 64 4.19 3.03 7.05
N GLU A 65 5.33 2.76 7.70
CA GLU A 65 5.49 1.71 8.70
C GLU A 65 6.18 2.34 9.92
N ALA A 66 5.51 2.31 11.09
CA ALA A 66 6.01 2.76 12.39
C ALA A 66 5.96 1.59 13.38
#